data_AF-A0A8J3J9X4-F1
#
_entry.id   AF-A0A8J3J9X4-F1
#
_cell.length_a   1.000
_cell.length_b   1.000
_cell.length_c   1.000
_cell.angle_alpha   90.00
_cell.angle_beta   90.00
_cell.angle_gamma   90.00
#
_symmetry.space_group_name_H-M   'P 1'
#
loop_
_entity.id
_entity.type
_entity.pdbx_description
1 polymer ?
#
loop_
_entity_poly.entity_id
_entity_poly.type
_entity_poly.pdbx_seq_one_letter_code
_entity_poly.pdbx_strand_id
1 'polypeptide(L)'
;MAQDRSPLDRCNTALNESDVVGLRVNWPGRTVRLLLHVLALPAYGPVDPDTRRALVFTGVSLVRVLLRADRTFSRDYGNAIDLADADAADVFLASVGWSNPMYGWSFLNDPQLTEDWPERLSLVLDSGGPPAAHTLYWFCECGREEPGGDGAYCIEGDIRFDRLEVERADGTVIPLTSFAADGERWWEAFRTGDPRVSGEAQQSQPPSPAWT
;
A
#
# COMPACT_ATOMS: atom_id res chain seq x y z
N MET A 1 26.59 0.51 -16.59
CA MET A 1 26.66 1.35 -15.38
C MET A 1 25.24 1.39 -14.83
N ALA A 2 24.97 0.71 -13.72
CA ALA A 2 23.67 0.84 -13.06
C ALA A 2 23.56 2.29 -12.58
N GLN A 3 22.54 3.03 -13.04
CA GLN A 3 22.19 4.29 -12.39
C GLN A 3 21.84 3.96 -10.94
N ASP A 4 22.49 4.62 -9.98
CA ASP A 4 22.09 4.55 -8.59
C ASP A 4 20.64 5.05 -8.50
N ARG A 5 19.72 4.11 -8.36
CA ARG A 5 18.30 4.41 -8.14
C ARG A 5 18.18 5.21 -6.85
N SER A 6 17.31 6.22 -6.85
CA SER A 6 17.08 6.99 -5.63
C SER A 6 16.59 6.05 -4.50
N PRO A 7 16.83 6.38 -3.22
CA PRO A 7 16.29 5.58 -2.11
C PRO A 7 14.78 5.37 -2.21
N LEU A 8 14.06 6.35 -2.77
CA LEU A 8 12.62 6.26 -3.02
C LEU A 8 12.31 5.18 -4.06
N ASP A 9 12.97 5.17 -5.22
CA ASP A 9 12.71 4.17 -6.27
C ASP A 9 12.99 2.74 -5.80
N ARG A 10 14.00 2.56 -4.94
CA ARG A 10 14.32 1.25 -4.35
C ARG A 10 13.22 0.73 -3.42
N CYS A 11 12.38 1.63 -2.87
CA CYS A 11 11.24 1.23 -2.05
C CYS A 11 10.22 0.40 -2.85
N ASN A 12 10.14 0.51 -4.18
CA ASN A 12 9.24 -0.34 -4.98
C ASN A 12 9.46 -1.84 -4.74
N THR A 13 10.69 -2.27 -4.48
CA THR A 13 11.00 -3.67 -4.14
C THR A 13 10.45 -4.06 -2.78
N ALA A 14 10.49 -3.17 -1.79
CA ALA A 14 9.93 -3.42 -0.46
C ALA A 14 8.39 -3.39 -0.47
N LEU A 15 7.77 -2.59 -1.35
CA LEU A 15 6.32 -2.49 -1.46
C LEU A 15 5.68 -3.66 -2.22
N ASN A 16 6.46 -4.42 -2.98
CA ASN A 16 5.94 -5.58 -3.70
C ASN A 16 5.45 -6.64 -2.72
N GLU A 17 4.27 -7.19 -3.00
CA GLU A 17 3.53 -8.12 -2.13
C GLU A 17 3.23 -7.56 -0.73
N SER A 18 2.97 -6.25 -0.64
CA SER A 18 2.43 -5.65 0.59
C SER A 18 0.90 -5.59 0.57
N ASP A 19 0.27 -5.93 1.69
CA ASP A 19 -1.17 -5.74 1.88
C ASP A 19 -1.46 -4.30 2.33
N VAL A 20 -2.42 -3.64 1.69
CA VAL A 20 -2.92 -2.33 2.13
C VAL A 20 -4.03 -2.55 3.14
N VAL A 21 -3.81 -2.11 4.39
CA VAL A 21 -4.70 -2.43 5.53
C VAL A 21 -5.27 -1.20 6.23
N GLY A 22 -4.93 0.00 5.76
CA GLY A 22 -5.50 1.22 6.32
C GLY A 22 -5.08 2.50 5.60
N LEU A 23 -5.91 3.53 5.69
CA LEU A 23 -5.68 4.84 5.11
C LEU A 23 -6.18 5.94 6.06
N ARG A 24 -5.28 6.77 6.58
CA ARG A 24 -5.64 7.94 7.40
C ARG A 24 -5.24 9.22 6.70
N VAL A 25 -6.20 10.12 6.49
CA VAL A 25 -5.97 11.39 5.80
C VAL A 25 -6.23 12.56 6.75
N ASN A 26 -5.21 13.38 6.99
CA ASN A 26 -5.36 14.69 7.60
C ASN A 26 -5.19 15.74 6.51
N TRP A 27 -6.31 16.07 5.87
CA TRP A 27 -6.34 16.98 4.73
C TRP A 27 -5.92 18.42 5.08
N PRO A 28 -6.40 19.04 6.18
CA PRO A 28 -5.92 20.36 6.59
C PRO A 28 -4.41 20.42 6.83
N GLY A 29 -3.82 19.35 7.39
CA GLY A 29 -2.37 19.22 7.57
C GLY A 29 -1.60 18.77 6.33
N ARG A 30 -2.29 18.41 5.24
CA ARG A 30 -1.71 17.84 4.01
C ARG A 30 -0.80 16.64 4.29
N THR A 31 -1.29 15.75 5.14
CA THR A 31 -0.61 14.50 5.52
C THR A 31 -1.50 13.30 5.29
N VAL A 32 -0.92 12.21 4.81
CA VAL A 32 -1.59 10.92 4.62
C VAL A 32 -0.73 9.85 5.28
N ARG A 33 -1.37 8.87 5.93
CA ARG A 33 -0.72 7.66 6.42
C ARG A 33 -1.38 6.46 5.76
N LEU A 34 -0.64 5.74 4.94
CA LEU A 34 -1.07 4.47 4.35
C LEU A 34 -0.42 3.35 5.17
N LEU A 35 -1.22 2.46 5.72
CA LEU A 35 -0.71 1.35 6.49
C LEU A 35 -0.63 0.09 5.65
N LEU A 36 0.54 -0.54 5.71
CA LEU A 36 0.85 -1.75 4.96
C LEU A 36 1.30 -2.87 5.90
N HIS A 37 0.98 -4.12 5.56
CA HIS A 37 1.80 -5.26 5.96
C HIS A 37 2.89 -5.47 4.91
N VAL A 38 4.15 -5.44 5.33
CA VAL A 38 5.30 -5.47 4.42
C VAL A 38 6.18 -6.68 4.71
N LEU A 39 6.61 -7.33 3.62
CA LEU A 39 7.64 -8.36 3.65
C LEU A 39 9.03 -7.71 3.80
N ALA A 40 9.65 -7.92 4.96
CA ALA A 40 10.92 -7.29 5.30
C ALA A 40 11.83 -8.28 6.06
N LEU A 41 13.11 -8.30 5.72
CA LEU A 41 14.10 -9.14 6.40
C LEU A 41 15.26 -8.29 6.95
N PRO A 42 15.42 -8.20 8.28
CA PRO A 42 16.56 -7.49 8.86
C PRO A 42 17.88 -8.15 8.48
N ALA A 43 18.96 -7.37 8.52
CA ALA A 43 20.30 -7.88 8.22
C ALA A 43 20.72 -9.04 9.14
N TYR A 44 20.27 -9.01 10.41
CA TYR A 44 20.56 -10.02 11.41
C TYR A 44 19.30 -10.39 12.19
N GLY A 45 19.18 -11.66 12.57
CA GLY A 45 18.07 -12.15 13.37
C GLY A 45 16.90 -12.71 12.54
N PRO A 46 15.81 -13.07 13.23
CA PRO A 46 14.57 -13.56 12.60
C PRO A 46 13.83 -12.41 11.92
N VAL A 47 12.78 -12.76 11.16
CA VAL A 47 11.83 -11.79 10.60
C VAL A 47 11.17 -11.02 11.75
N ASP A 48 10.93 -9.72 11.51
CA ASP A 48 10.19 -8.87 12.45
C ASP A 48 8.75 -9.43 12.60
N PRO A 49 8.30 -9.80 13.81
CA PRO A 49 6.96 -10.34 14.00
C PRO A 49 5.86 -9.31 13.75
N ASP A 50 6.18 -8.00 13.79
CA ASP A 50 5.26 -6.94 13.41
C ASP A 50 5.59 -6.46 11.99
N THR A 51 4.78 -6.89 11.02
CA THR A 51 4.95 -6.57 9.60
C THR A 51 4.41 -5.19 9.24
N ARG A 52 3.78 -4.47 10.18
CA ARG A 52 3.12 -3.19 9.91
C ARG A 52 4.11 -2.07 9.65
N ARG A 53 3.92 -1.36 8.55
CA ARG A 53 4.68 -0.17 8.16
C ARG A 53 3.72 0.91 7.71
N ALA A 54 3.74 2.05 8.40
CA ALA A 54 2.99 3.22 7.98
C ALA A 54 3.86 4.04 7.02
N LEU A 55 3.42 4.18 5.78
CA LEU A 55 3.95 5.17 4.85
C LEU A 55 3.33 6.52 5.19
N VAL A 56 4.16 7.47 5.61
CA VAL A 56 3.72 8.81 6.02
C VAL A 56 4.10 9.80 4.93
N PHE A 57 3.09 10.32 4.24
CA PHE A 57 3.23 11.30 3.18
C PHE A 57 2.98 12.70 3.74
N THR A 58 3.85 13.64 3.36
CA THR A 58 3.75 15.06 3.73
C THR A 58 3.83 15.93 2.48
N GLY A 59 3.22 17.11 2.55
CA GLY A 59 3.06 17.97 1.37
C GLY A 59 2.07 17.40 0.35
N VAL A 60 1.10 16.60 0.81
CA VAL A 60 0.17 15.89 -0.09
C VAL A 60 -0.67 16.90 -0.87
N SER A 61 -0.61 16.85 -2.21
CA SER A 61 -1.35 17.77 -3.10
C SER A 61 -2.61 17.16 -3.69
N LEU A 62 -2.65 15.82 -3.79
CA LEU A 62 -3.75 15.07 -4.36
C LEU A 62 -3.85 13.71 -3.67
N VAL A 63 -5.07 13.30 -3.34
CA VAL A 63 -5.43 11.91 -3.00
C VAL A 63 -6.60 11.52 -3.89
N ARG A 64 -6.45 10.44 -4.64
CA ARG A 64 -7.54 9.83 -5.40
C ARG A 64 -7.73 8.40 -4.93
N VAL A 65 -8.98 7.96 -4.82
CA VAL A 65 -9.33 6.56 -4.53
C VAL A 65 -10.35 6.09 -5.55
N LEU A 66 -10.19 4.87 -6.03
CA LEU A 66 -11.11 4.17 -6.90
C LEU A 66 -11.48 2.84 -6.26
N LEU A 67 -12.72 2.73 -5.80
CA LEU A 67 -13.30 1.50 -5.28
C LEU A 67 -14.31 0.97 -6.29
N ARG A 68 -14.16 -0.29 -6.68
CA ARG A 68 -15.04 -0.96 -7.63
C ARG A 68 -15.38 -2.35 -7.12
N ALA A 69 -16.55 -2.87 -7.48
CA ALA A 69 -16.82 -4.29 -7.35
C ALA A 69 -15.89 -5.04 -8.33
N ASP A 70 -15.16 -6.04 -7.81
CA ASP A 70 -14.44 -6.99 -8.64
C ASP A 70 -15.46 -8.00 -9.18
N ARG A 71 -15.63 -7.97 -10.49
CA ARG A 71 -16.48 -8.91 -11.21
C ARG A 71 -15.58 -10.04 -11.69
N THR A 72 -15.18 -10.87 -10.75
CA THR A 72 -14.35 -12.03 -10.99
C THR A 72 -14.89 -12.80 -12.21
N PHE A 73 -14.02 -13.10 -13.19
CA PHE A 73 -14.31 -13.67 -14.53
C PHE A 73 -14.73 -12.72 -15.67
N SER A 74 -14.81 -11.41 -15.44
CA SER A 74 -14.90 -10.42 -16.51
C SER A 74 -13.65 -9.53 -16.52
N ARG A 75 -13.21 -9.10 -17.70
CA ARG A 75 -12.09 -8.12 -17.81
C ARG A 75 -12.48 -6.71 -17.36
N ASP A 76 -13.74 -6.52 -16.98
CA ASP A 76 -14.34 -5.22 -16.72
C ASP A 76 -14.73 -5.12 -15.24
N TYR A 77 -13.98 -4.32 -14.50
CA TYR A 77 -14.41 -3.88 -13.17
C TYR A 77 -15.75 -3.15 -13.25
N GLY A 78 -16.52 -3.20 -12.14
CA GLY A 78 -17.76 -2.43 -12.04
C GLY A 78 -17.55 -0.91 -12.10
N ASN A 79 -18.66 -0.16 -12.05
CA ASN A 79 -18.59 1.30 -11.87
C ASN A 79 -17.92 1.65 -10.54
N ALA A 80 -17.31 2.83 -10.47
CA ALA A 80 -16.82 3.40 -9.21
C ALA A 80 -17.96 3.48 -8.18
N ILE A 81 -17.67 3.02 -6.97
CA ILE A 81 -18.54 3.09 -5.80
C ILE A 81 -18.16 4.37 -5.04
N ASP A 82 -19.11 5.27 -4.84
CA ASP A 82 -18.84 6.55 -4.17
C ASP A 82 -18.39 6.35 -2.71
N LEU A 83 -17.35 7.07 -2.31
CA LEU A 83 -16.92 7.19 -0.91
C LEU A 83 -17.21 8.60 -0.43
N ALA A 84 -17.87 8.71 0.73
CA ALA A 84 -18.26 10.02 1.28
C ALA A 84 -17.05 10.90 1.60
N ASP A 85 -16.00 10.28 2.15
CA ASP A 85 -14.75 10.91 2.57
C ASP A 85 -13.64 9.86 2.71
N ALA A 86 -12.48 10.29 3.21
CA ALA A 86 -11.35 9.40 3.45
C ALA A 86 -11.57 8.42 4.61
N ASP A 87 -12.40 8.77 5.60
CA ASP A 87 -12.71 7.88 6.72
C ASP A 87 -13.55 6.69 6.23
N ALA A 88 -14.46 6.91 5.26
CA ALA A 88 -15.18 5.84 4.59
C ALA A 88 -14.24 4.86 3.86
N ALA A 89 -13.13 5.34 3.30
CA ALA A 89 -12.11 4.50 2.69
C ALA A 89 -11.35 3.67 3.73
N ASP A 90 -10.97 4.26 4.87
CA ASP A 90 -10.32 3.55 5.99
C ASP A 90 -11.25 2.46 6.55
N VAL A 91 -12.52 2.80 6.77
CA VAL A 91 -13.55 1.86 7.24
C VAL A 91 -13.73 0.71 6.26
N PHE A 92 -13.71 0.98 4.95
CA PHE A 92 -13.76 -0.07 3.94
C PHE A 92 -12.56 -1.03 4.09
N LEU A 93 -11.33 -0.52 4.12
CA LEU A 93 -10.11 -1.32 4.28
C LEU A 93 -10.13 -2.14 5.58
N ALA A 94 -10.60 -1.55 6.68
CA ALA A 94 -10.73 -2.24 7.96
C ALA A 94 -11.82 -3.32 7.98
N SER A 95 -12.77 -3.28 7.04
CA SER A 95 -13.86 -4.26 6.91
C SER A 95 -13.50 -5.47 6.04
N VAL A 96 -12.33 -5.44 5.38
CA VAL A 96 -11.87 -6.50 4.49
C VAL A 96 -11.65 -7.79 5.29
N GLY A 97 -12.25 -8.89 4.82
CA GLY A 97 -12.06 -10.24 5.37
C GLY A 97 -10.88 -10.99 4.75
N TRP A 98 -10.55 -10.69 3.49
CA TRP A 98 -9.38 -11.23 2.77
C TRP A 98 -8.87 -10.24 1.73
N SER A 99 -7.56 -10.23 1.48
CA SER A 99 -6.91 -9.40 0.46
C SER A 99 -5.90 -10.21 -0.35
N ASN A 100 -5.70 -9.82 -1.60
CA ASN A 100 -4.50 -10.12 -2.36
C ASN A 100 -3.53 -8.95 -2.18
N PRO A 101 -2.23 -9.22 -1.94
CA PRO A 101 -1.25 -8.16 -1.77
C PRO A 101 -0.96 -7.45 -3.09
N MET A 102 -0.47 -6.21 -3.02
CA MET A 102 -0.01 -5.45 -4.19
C MET A 102 1.06 -6.22 -4.97
N TYR A 103 1.10 -6.09 -6.29
CA TYR A 103 2.15 -6.70 -7.12
C TYR A 103 2.51 -5.81 -8.32
N GLY A 104 3.72 -5.99 -8.86
CA GLY A 104 4.12 -5.35 -10.13
C GLY A 104 5.41 -4.54 -10.08
N TRP A 105 6.04 -4.37 -8.91
CA TRP A 105 7.37 -3.77 -8.74
C TRP A 105 7.53 -2.30 -9.23
N SER A 106 6.44 -1.63 -9.60
CA SER A 106 6.39 -0.22 -9.98
C SER A 106 5.18 0.41 -9.27
N PHE A 107 5.43 1.27 -8.28
CA PHE A 107 4.39 1.91 -7.47
C PHE A 107 4.64 3.41 -7.34
N LEU A 108 5.91 3.81 -7.21
CA LEU A 108 6.34 5.19 -7.07
C LEU A 108 6.69 5.82 -8.42
N ASN A 109 6.24 7.06 -8.63
CA ASN A 109 6.58 7.92 -9.77
C ASN A 109 6.26 7.32 -11.15
N ASP A 110 5.26 6.46 -11.23
CA ASP A 110 4.79 5.87 -12.49
C ASP A 110 3.37 6.37 -12.81
N PRO A 111 3.23 7.36 -13.71
CA PRO A 111 1.93 7.94 -14.03
C PRO A 111 1.06 7.02 -14.88
N GLN A 112 1.62 5.98 -15.52
CA GLN A 112 0.87 5.05 -16.38
C GLN A 112 -0.11 4.18 -15.57
N LEU A 113 0.15 4.01 -14.28
CA LEU A 113 -0.66 3.17 -13.38
C LEU A 113 -2.09 3.70 -13.14
N THR A 114 -2.40 4.92 -13.58
CA THR A 114 -3.75 5.48 -13.46
C THR A 114 -4.34 5.93 -14.80
N GLU A 115 -3.73 5.53 -15.93
CA GLU A 115 -4.13 5.97 -17.26
C GLU A 115 -5.47 5.38 -17.74
N ASP A 116 -5.82 4.21 -17.22
CA ASP A 116 -7.02 3.44 -17.54
C ASP A 116 -8.19 3.72 -16.58
N TRP A 117 -7.99 4.58 -15.60
CA TRP A 117 -9.02 4.93 -14.63
C TRP A 117 -10.23 5.62 -15.29
N PRO A 118 -11.46 5.33 -14.84
CA PRO A 118 -12.65 6.00 -15.34
C PRO A 118 -12.65 7.49 -14.95
N GLU A 119 -13.41 8.31 -15.69
CA GLU A 119 -13.55 9.74 -15.42
C GLU A 119 -14.11 10.02 -14.01
N ARG A 120 -15.05 9.20 -13.54
CA ARG A 120 -15.63 9.30 -12.20
C ARG A 120 -14.92 8.35 -11.25
N LEU A 121 -14.25 8.93 -10.25
CA LEU A 121 -13.57 8.21 -9.17
C LEU A 121 -14.41 8.18 -7.90
N SER A 122 -14.07 7.28 -6.97
CA SER A 122 -14.78 7.10 -5.70
C SER A 122 -14.54 8.23 -4.72
N LEU A 123 -13.33 8.78 -4.69
CA LEU A 123 -12.94 9.93 -3.88
C LEU A 123 -11.84 10.72 -4.59
N VAL A 124 -11.93 12.05 -4.55
CA VAL A 124 -10.88 12.96 -4.98
C VAL A 124 -10.73 14.08 -3.97
N LEU A 125 -9.54 14.21 -3.39
CA LEU A 125 -9.12 15.33 -2.56
C LEU A 125 -8.00 16.06 -3.28
N ASP A 126 -8.26 17.26 -3.77
CA ASP A 126 -7.30 18.07 -4.53
C ASP A 126 -7.10 19.43 -3.85
N SER A 127 -5.84 19.79 -3.63
CA SER A 127 -5.46 21.06 -3.01
C SER A 127 -5.57 22.25 -3.98
N GLY A 128 -5.64 22.01 -5.29
CA GLY A 128 -5.58 23.04 -6.33
C GLY A 128 -4.23 23.76 -6.41
N GLY A 129 -3.23 23.29 -5.66
CA GLY A 129 -1.88 23.86 -5.60
C GLY A 129 -0.95 23.33 -6.70
N PRO A 130 0.35 23.71 -6.66
CA PRO A 130 1.33 23.13 -7.57
C PRO A 130 1.40 21.59 -7.39
N PRO A 131 1.69 20.85 -8.47
CA PRO A 131 1.85 19.41 -8.38
C PRO A 131 3.03 19.07 -7.46
N ALA A 132 2.80 18.13 -6.55
CA ALA A 132 3.84 17.56 -5.73
C ALA A 132 4.89 16.80 -6.55
N ALA A 133 6.08 16.63 -5.99
CA ALA A 133 7.23 16.06 -6.70
C ALA A 133 7.12 14.56 -6.99
N HIS A 134 6.35 13.82 -6.20
CA HIS A 134 6.27 12.36 -6.26
C HIS A 134 4.84 11.85 -6.30
N THR A 135 4.67 10.63 -6.81
CA THR A 135 3.41 9.89 -6.80
C THR A 135 3.61 8.51 -6.19
N LEU A 136 2.58 8.00 -5.51
CA LEU A 136 2.47 6.60 -5.12
C LEU A 136 1.11 6.07 -5.60
N TYR A 137 1.15 5.01 -6.39
CA TYR A 137 0.00 4.15 -6.68
C TYR A 137 -0.01 2.94 -5.75
N TRP A 138 -1.19 2.57 -5.28
CA TRP A 138 -1.43 1.34 -4.52
C TRP A 138 -2.76 0.73 -4.93
N PHE A 139 -2.91 -0.57 -4.73
CA PHE A 139 -4.16 -1.27 -4.95
C PHE A 139 -4.34 -2.45 -4.00
N CYS A 140 -5.56 -2.93 -3.86
CA CYS A 140 -5.91 -4.09 -3.07
C CYS A 140 -7.14 -4.75 -3.71
N GLU A 141 -6.94 -5.93 -4.28
CA GLU A 141 -8.05 -6.83 -4.60
C GLU A 141 -8.45 -7.54 -3.32
N CYS A 142 -9.70 -7.46 -2.93
CA CYS A 142 -10.13 -7.88 -1.61
C CYS A 142 -11.59 -8.34 -1.62
N GLY A 143 -11.99 -8.95 -0.51
CA GLY A 143 -13.38 -9.23 -0.27
C GLY A 143 -13.74 -9.20 1.19
N ARG A 144 -15.04 -9.16 1.43
CA ARG A 144 -15.63 -9.17 2.77
C ARG A 144 -16.97 -9.91 2.75
N GLU A 145 -17.34 -10.45 3.90
CA GLU A 145 -18.65 -11.05 4.07
C GLU A 145 -19.74 -9.99 3.97
N GLU A 146 -20.77 -10.24 3.17
CA GLU A 146 -21.92 -9.36 3.02
C GLU A 146 -23.25 -10.14 3.14
N PRO A 147 -24.38 -9.45 3.39
CA PRO A 147 -25.69 -10.08 3.33
C PRO A 147 -25.95 -10.67 1.93
N GLY A 148 -25.93 -12.00 1.83
CA GLY A 148 -26.14 -12.71 0.57
C GLY A 148 -24.89 -13.39 -0.03
N GLY A 149 -23.74 -13.28 0.63
CA GLY A 149 -22.50 -13.96 0.23
C GLY A 149 -21.28 -13.03 0.31
N ASP A 150 -20.14 -13.56 -0.11
CA ASP A 150 -18.90 -12.78 -0.13
C ASP A 150 -18.90 -11.77 -1.29
N GLY A 151 -18.65 -10.51 -0.98
CA GLY A 151 -18.43 -9.46 -1.98
C GLY A 151 -16.94 -9.42 -2.35
N ALA A 152 -16.64 -9.30 -3.64
CA ALA A 152 -15.30 -9.07 -4.16
C ALA A 152 -15.17 -7.64 -4.70
N TYR A 153 -14.03 -7.02 -4.42
CA TYR A 153 -13.76 -5.61 -4.65
C TYR A 153 -12.32 -5.39 -5.09
N CYS A 154 -12.10 -4.28 -5.80
CA CYS A 154 -10.77 -3.72 -6.02
C CYS A 154 -10.80 -2.27 -5.54
N ILE A 155 -9.90 -1.93 -4.62
CA ILE A 155 -9.67 -0.57 -4.16
C ILE A 155 -8.26 -0.13 -4.57
N GLU A 156 -8.17 0.99 -5.26
CA GLU A 156 -6.93 1.58 -5.75
C GLU A 156 -6.80 3.01 -5.24
N GLY A 157 -5.57 3.49 -5.12
CA GLY A 157 -5.33 4.88 -4.76
C GLY A 157 -4.08 5.47 -5.40
N ASP A 158 -4.12 6.79 -5.57
CA ASP A 158 -3.02 7.62 -6.05
C ASP A 158 -2.81 8.77 -5.07
N ILE A 159 -1.59 8.89 -4.55
CA ILE A 159 -1.18 9.93 -3.61
C ILE A 159 -0.06 10.73 -4.26
N ARG A 160 -0.25 12.05 -4.40
CA ARG A 160 0.82 12.96 -4.83
C ARG A 160 1.38 13.71 -3.63
N PHE A 161 2.69 13.64 -3.43
CA PHE A 161 3.35 14.08 -2.20
C PHE A 161 4.78 14.62 -2.42
N ASP A 162 5.28 15.40 -1.48
CA ASP A 162 6.62 15.98 -1.56
C ASP A 162 7.66 15.15 -0.79
N ARG A 163 7.26 14.56 0.35
CA ARG A 163 8.15 13.74 1.18
C ARG A 163 7.43 12.51 1.73
N LEU A 164 8.17 11.40 1.72
CA LEU A 164 7.79 10.11 2.30
C LEU A 164 8.68 9.78 3.50
N GLU A 165 8.05 9.33 4.58
CA GLU A 165 8.69 8.67 5.71
C GLU A 165 8.05 7.29 5.93
N VAL A 166 8.76 6.39 6.60
CA VAL A 166 8.24 5.07 6.97
C VAL A 166 8.31 4.96 8.48
N GLU A 167 7.24 4.52 9.10
CA GLU A 167 7.18 4.28 10.54
C GLU A 167 6.80 2.82 10.83
N ARG A 168 7.30 2.29 11.94
CA ARG A 168 6.72 1.10 12.58
C ARG A 168 5.36 1.44 13.20
N ALA A 169 4.61 0.41 13.57
CA ALA A 169 3.34 0.57 14.28
C ALA A 169 3.45 1.36 15.59
N ASP A 170 4.60 1.28 16.28
CA ASP A 170 4.88 2.06 17.49
C ASP A 170 5.28 3.53 17.22
N GLY A 171 5.30 3.96 15.96
CA GLY A 171 5.71 5.31 15.53
C GLY A 171 7.21 5.48 15.34
N THR A 172 8.03 4.43 15.52
CA THR A 172 9.47 4.51 15.27
C THR A 172 9.76 4.71 13.79
N VAL A 173 10.46 5.79 13.45
CA VAL A 173 10.87 6.08 12.06
C VAL A 173 11.90 5.07 11.57
N ILE A 174 11.68 4.56 10.35
CA ILE A 174 12.58 3.70 9.59
C ILE A 174 13.15 4.54 8.44
N PRO A 175 14.50 4.65 8.32
CA PRO A 175 15.11 5.30 7.16
C PRO A 175 14.70 4.61 5.85
N LEU A 176 14.38 5.37 4.80
CA LEU A 176 13.99 4.80 3.49
C LEU A 176 15.04 3.83 2.94
N THR A 177 16.32 4.11 3.14
CA THR A 177 17.42 3.22 2.74
C THR A 177 17.39 1.89 3.49
N SER A 178 17.02 1.89 4.77
CA SER A 178 16.85 0.68 5.57
C SER A 178 15.61 -0.09 5.13
N PHE A 179 14.48 0.60 4.94
CA PHE A 179 13.22 0.00 4.46
C PHE A 179 13.42 -0.70 3.11
N ALA A 180 14.02 -0.02 2.14
CA ALA A 180 14.34 -0.59 0.84
C ALA A 180 15.29 -1.81 0.96
N ALA A 181 16.34 -1.69 1.77
CA ALA A 181 17.31 -2.77 1.92
C ALA A 181 16.74 -4.00 2.65
N ASP A 182 15.81 -3.82 3.60
CA ASP A 182 15.11 -4.92 4.26
C ASP A 182 14.21 -5.68 3.28
N GLY A 183 13.49 -4.98 2.40
CA GLY A 183 12.68 -5.58 1.34
C GLY A 183 13.52 -6.32 0.30
N GLU A 184 14.59 -5.69 -0.21
CA GLU A 184 15.55 -6.34 -1.13
C GLU A 184 16.14 -7.63 -0.54
N ARG A 185 16.50 -7.61 0.75
CA ARG A 185 16.98 -8.80 1.47
C ARG A 185 15.92 -9.89 1.55
N TRP A 186 14.67 -9.52 1.82
CA TRP A 186 13.59 -10.49 1.88
C TRP A 186 13.44 -11.23 0.54
N TRP A 187 13.46 -10.50 -0.57
CA TRP A 187 13.33 -11.08 -1.91
C TRP A 187 14.54 -11.93 -2.33
N GLU A 188 15.75 -11.52 -1.96
CA GLU A 188 16.95 -12.37 -2.15
C GLU A 188 16.84 -13.67 -1.33
N ALA A 189 16.47 -13.55 -0.06
CA ALA A 189 16.28 -14.69 0.84
C ALA A 189 15.22 -15.66 0.30
N PHE A 190 14.11 -15.14 -0.24
CA PHE A 190 13.06 -15.95 -0.85
C PHE A 190 13.60 -16.71 -2.07
N ARG A 191 14.30 -16.02 -2.98
CA ARG A 191 14.89 -16.65 -4.17
C ARG A 191 15.96 -17.70 -3.85
N THR A 192 16.69 -17.52 -2.76
CA THR A 192 17.78 -18.43 -2.35
C THR A 192 17.32 -19.53 -1.41
N GLY A 193 16.05 -19.55 -1.01
CA GLY A 193 15.48 -20.56 -0.13
C GLY A 193 15.94 -20.43 1.32
N ASP A 194 16.20 -19.21 1.80
CA ASP A 194 16.53 -18.96 3.21
C ASP A 194 15.38 -19.43 4.12
N PRO A 195 15.65 -20.29 5.12
CA PRO A 195 14.60 -20.84 5.98
C PRO A 195 13.82 -19.77 6.76
N ARG A 196 14.40 -18.58 6.98
CA ARG A 196 13.76 -17.46 7.69
C ARG A 196 12.52 -16.91 6.97
N VAL A 197 12.40 -17.09 5.66
CA VAL A 197 11.28 -16.59 4.86
C VAL A 197 10.42 -17.71 4.27
N SER A 198 10.59 -18.94 4.77
CA SER A 198 9.76 -20.09 4.37
C SER A 198 8.27 -19.86 4.66
N GLY A 199 7.40 -20.57 3.94
CA GLY A 199 5.95 -20.49 4.18
C GLY A 199 5.55 -20.86 5.61
N GLU A 200 6.26 -21.82 6.23
CA GLU A 200 6.07 -22.17 7.66
C GLU A 200 6.45 -21.00 8.58
N ALA A 201 7.58 -20.32 8.31
CA ALA A 201 7.98 -19.14 9.07
C ALA A 201 6.95 -18.01 8.95
N GLN A 202 6.39 -17.78 7.76
CA GLN A 202 5.35 -16.76 7.54
C GLN A 202 4.04 -17.11 8.25
N GLN A 203 3.59 -18.37 8.17
CA GLN A 203 2.37 -18.84 8.84
C GLN A 203 2.49 -18.83 10.37
N SER A 204 3.72 -18.87 10.90
CA SER A 204 3.96 -18.80 12.34
C SER A 204 3.87 -17.38 12.92
N GLN A 205 3.80 -16.35 12.05
CA GLN A 205 3.70 -14.96 12.51
C GLN A 205 2.29 -14.68 13.04
N PRO A 206 2.16 -13.96 14.16
CA PRO A 206 0.86 -13.57 14.66
C PRO A 206 0.17 -12.65 13.63
N PRO A 207 -1.16 -12.72 13.49
CA PRO A 207 -1.89 -11.75 12.68
C PRO A 207 -1.62 -10.35 13.23
N SER A 208 -1.23 -9.44 12.34
CA SER A 208 -1.04 -8.04 12.70
C SER A 208 -2.38 -7.30 12.53
N PRO A 209 -2.91 -6.67 13.60
CA PRO A 209 -4.14 -5.90 13.51
C PRO A 209 -3.91 -4.63 12.70
N ALA A 210 -4.92 -4.12 11.98
CA ALA A 210 -4.81 -2.94 11.12
C ALA A 210 -4.14 -1.76 11.86
N TRP A 211 -4.83 -0.95 12.67
CA TRP A 211 -4.18 0.23 13.27
C TRP A 211 -3.75 0.12 14.75
N THR A 212 -4.08 -0.97 15.44
CA THR A 212 -3.89 -1.13 16.91
C THR A 212 -3.22 -2.43 17.27
#